data_AF-A0A3P5XGW3-F1
#
_entry.id   AF-A0A3P5XGW3-F1
#
_cell.length_a   1.000
_cell.length_b   1.000
_cell.length_c   1.000
_cell.angle_alpha   90.00
_cell.angle_beta   90.00
_cell.angle_gamma   90.00
#
_symmetry.space_group_name_H-M   'P 1'
#
loop_
_entity.id
_entity.type
_entity.pdbx_description
1 polymer ?
#
loop_
_entity_poly.entity_id
_entity_poly.type
_entity_poly.pdbx_seq_one_letter_code
_entity_poly.pdbx_strand_id
1 'polypeptide(L)'
;MNDYERQLRELWTEAGVSEERQNQILAEIYAKAQPGAMVGPFRIPGGRDTDQPPEPDPKQQAALAAFAALHGHLWKAELRRQWEAASAEPELHRLRNTHGPTWLENYRLTIG
;
A
#
# COMPACT_ATOMS: atom_id res chain seq x y z
N MET A 1 -18.87 11.90 -15.90
CA MET A 1 -18.53 10.52 -16.27
C MET A 1 -17.19 10.56 -17.00
N ASN A 2 -16.14 9.97 -16.43
CA ASN A 2 -14.82 9.99 -17.06
C ASN A 2 -14.76 8.99 -18.23
N ASP A 3 -13.81 9.13 -19.15
CA ASP A 3 -13.73 8.27 -20.33
C ASP A 3 -13.43 6.79 -19.97
N TYR A 4 -12.78 6.53 -18.83
CA TYR A 4 -12.54 5.19 -18.32
C TYR A 4 -13.82 4.47 -17.87
N GLU A 5 -14.74 5.17 -17.21
CA GLU A 5 -16.02 4.65 -16.74
C GLU A 5 -16.93 4.33 -17.93
N ARG A 6 -16.84 5.11 -19.02
CA ARG A 6 -17.56 4.82 -20.27
C ARG A 6 -17.07 3.52 -20.91
N GLN A 7 -15.75 3.36 -21.07
CA GLN A 7 -15.16 2.13 -21.61
C GLN A 7 -15.49 0.90 -20.75
N LEU A 8 -15.46 1.04 -19.42
CA LEU A 8 -15.78 -0.04 -18.51
C LEU A 8 -17.25 -0.51 -18.63
N ARG A 9 -18.18 0.43 -18.82
CA ARG A 9 -19.59 0.11 -19.04
C ARG A 9 -19.87 -0.51 -20.41
N GLU A 10 -19.14 -0.10 -21.45
CA GLU A 10 -19.21 -0.75 -22.77
C GLU A 10 -18.76 -2.22 -22.66
N LEU A 11 -17.63 -2.48 -21.99
CA LEU A 11 -17.14 -3.84 -21.73
C LEU A 11 -18.13 -4.68 -20.90
N TRP A 12 -18.78 -4.08 -19.89
CA TRP A 12 -19.76 -4.78 -19.07
C TRP A 12 -21.08 -5.05 -19.80
N THR A 13 -21.50 -4.13 -20.66
CA THR A 13 -22.66 -4.32 -21.53
C THR A 13 -22.40 -5.45 -22.53
N GLU A 14 -21.19 -5.51 -23.11
CA GLU A 14 -20.77 -6.60 -23.99
C GLU A 14 -20.70 -7.95 -23.25
N ALA A 15 -20.28 -7.94 -21.99
CA ALA A 15 -20.30 -9.11 -21.11
C ALA A 15 -21.70 -9.49 -20.58
N GLY A 16 -22.75 -8.75 -20.96
CA GLY A 16 -24.14 -9.02 -20.57
C GLY A 16 -24.51 -8.62 -19.13
N VAL A 17 -23.72 -7.76 -18.49
CA VAL A 17 -24.03 -7.22 -17.16
C VAL A 17 -25.07 -6.12 -17.30
N SER A 18 -26.24 -6.28 -16.68
CA SER A 18 -27.32 -5.29 -16.73
C SER A 18 -26.91 -3.95 -16.13
N GLU A 19 -27.48 -2.85 -16.63
CA GLU A 19 -27.15 -1.49 -16.19
C GLU A 19 -27.38 -1.28 -14.68
N GLU A 20 -28.42 -1.88 -14.11
CA GLU A 20 -28.67 -1.90 -12.65
C GLU A 20 -27.53 -2.59 -11.89
N ARG A 21 -27.00 -3.70 -12.42
CA ARG A 21 -25.88 -4.41 -11.82
C ARG A 21 -24.58 -3.62 -11.95
N GLN A 22 -24.36 -2.95 -13.08
CA GLN A 22 -23.22 -2.03 -13.27
C GLN A 22 -23.28 -0.88 -12.25
N ASN A 23 -24.46 -0.30 -12.04
CA ASN A 23 -24.68 0.77 -11.06
C ASN A 23 -24.46 0.30 -9.62
N GLN A 24 -24.88 -0.92 -9.27
CA GLN A 24 -24.56 -1.51 -7.96
C GLN A 24 -23.06 -1.71 -7.77
N ILE A 25 -22.38 -2.26 -8.77
CA ILE A 25 -20.93 -2.53 -8.71
C ILE A 25 -20.16 -1.20 -8.59
N LEU A 26 -20.53 -0.18 -9.38
CA LEU A 26 -19.94 1.15 -9.27
C LEU A 26 -20.22 1.79 -7.91
N ALA A 27 -21.45 1.71 -7.40
CA ALA A 27 -21.79 2.23 -6.07
C ALA A 27 -20.97 1.54 -4.97
N GLU A 28 -20.78 0.22 -5.05
CA GLU A 28 -19.92 -0.52 -4.11
C GLU A 28 -18.45 -0.11 -4.23
N ILE A 29 -17.93 0.07 -5.45
CA ILE A 29 -16.56 0.54 -5.67
C ILE A 29 -16.39 1.96 -5.11
N TYR A 30 -17.33 2.87 -5.40
CA TYR A 30 -17.29 4.24 -4.88
C TYR A 30 -17.41 4.30 -3.36
N ALA A 31 -18.24 3.46 -2.74
CA ALA A 31 -18.34 3.36 -1.29
C ALA A 31 -17.05 2.82 -0.66
N LYS A 32 -16.43 1.81 -1.30
CA LYS A 32 -15.16 1.21 -0.84
C LYS A 32 -13.94 2.09 -1.12
N ALA A 33 -14.00 2.95 -2.12
CA ALA A 33 -12.94 3.89 -2.49
C ALA A 33 -13.05 5.23 -1.75
N GLN A 34 -14.02 5.41 -0.85
CA GLN A 34 -14.09 6.61 -0.03
C GLN A 34 -12.86 6.70 0.90
N PRO A 35 -12.29 7.90 1.07
CA PRO A 35 -11.44 8.25 2.20
C PRO A 35 -11.91 7.63 3.53
N GLY A 36 -11.07 6.82 4.17
CA GLY A 36 -11.38 6.16 5.45
C GLY A 36 -12.21 4.88 5.35
N ALA A 37 -12.64 4.48 4.15
CA ALA A 37 -13.36 3.22 3.95
C ALA A 37 -12.44 2.01 4.17
N MET A 38 -13.01 0.93 4.71
CA MET A 38 -12.32 -0.35 4.88
C MET A 38 -12.48 -1.21 3.62
N VAL A 39 -11.35 -1.64 3.06
CA VAL A 39 -11.26 -2.68 2.03
C VAL A 39 -10.48 -3.85 2.63
N GLY A 40 -11.20 -4.83 3.16
CA GLY A 40 -10.59 -5.91 3.97
C GLY A 40 -9.94 -5.34 5.23
N PRO A 41 -8.75 -5.80 5.66
CA PRO A 41 -8.05 -5.26 6.83
C PRO A 41 -7.39 -3.89 6.57
N PHE A 42 -7.47 -3.35 5.36
CA PHE A 42 -6.81 -2.10 4.97
C PHE A 42 -7.82 -0.94 4.89
N ARG A 43 -7.41 0.26 5.34
CA ARG A 43 -8.18 1.50 5.15
C ARG A 43 -7.68 2.24 3.92
N ILE A 44 -8.59 2.78 3.11
CA ILE A 44 -8.26 3.65 2.00
C ILE A 44 -7.88 5.03 2.55
N PRO A 45 -6.64 5.50 2.38
CA PRO A 45 -6.27 6.83 2.85
C PRO A 45 -7.08 7.89 2.09
N GLY A 46 -7.62 8.84 2.85
CA GLY A 46 -8.33 9.98 2.32
C GLY A 46 -7.39 10.92 1.58
N GLY A 47 -7.76 11.32 0.37
CA GLY A 47 -6.88 12.07 -0.53
C GLY A 47 -6.17 13.27 0.12
N ARG A 48 -4.89 13.40 -0.27
CA ARG A 48 -3.98 14.57 -0.24
C ARG A 48 -3.50 15.19 1.07
N ASP A 49 -3.83 14.67 2.27
CA ASP A 49 -3.28 15.23 3.52
C ASP A 49 -2.66 14.22 4.50
N THR A 50 -2.40 12.97 4.08
CA THR A 50 -1.60 12.02 4.90
C THR A 50 -0.49 11.38 4.07
N ASP A 51 0.50 12.18 3.66
CA ASP A 51 1.68 11.69 2.93
C ASP A 51 2.69 10.98 3.86
N GLN A 52 2.37 10.84 5.14
CA GLN A 52 3.15 10.05 6.08
C GLN A 52 2.54 8.65 6.16
N PRO A 53 3.26 7.60 5.70
CA PRO A 53 2.79 6.24 5.86
C PRO A 53 2.57 5.94 7.36
N PRO A 54 1.58 5.08 7.68
CA PRO A 54 1.27 4.75 9.07
C PRO A 54 2.52 4.24 9.76
N GLU A 55 2.79 4.66 11.00
CA GLU A 55 3.99 4.23 11.72
C GLU A 55 4.17 2.71 11.64
N PRO A 56 5.41 2.21 11.44
CA PRO A 56 5.65 0.79 11.37
C PRO A 56 5.16 0.11 12.65
N ASP A 57 4.45 -1.00 12.50
CA ASP A 57 4.02 -1.83 13.64
C ASP A 57 5.24 -2.20 14.49
N PRO A 58 5.15 -2.28 15.83
CA PRO A 58 6.24 -2.73 16.70
C PRO A 58 7.01 -3.96 16.20
N LYS A 59 6.34 -4.92 15.56
CA LYS A 59 7.01 -6.10 14.95
C LYS A 59 7.89 -5.72 13.76
N GLN A 60 7.41 -4.80 12.92
CA GLN A 60 8.16 -4.28 11.79
C GLN A 60 9.33 -3.42 12.29
N GLN A 61 9.14 -2.63 13.34
CA GLN A 61 10.21 -1.86 13.99
C GLN A 61 11.29 -2.78 14.58
N ALA A 62 10.89 -3.85 15.26
CA ALA A 62 11.82 -4.83 15.83
C ALA A 62 12.62 -5.55 14.74
N ALA A 63 11.98 -6.00 13.66
CA ALA A 63 12.65 -6.60 12.52
C ALA A 63 13.61 -5.62 11.84
N LEU A 64 13.19 -4.36 11.68
CA LEU A 64 14.01 -3.30 11.09
C LEU A 64 15.21 -2.94 11.96
N ALA A 65 15.03 -2.90 13.29
CA ALA A 65 16.09 -2.65 14.25
C ALA A 65 17.09 -3.82 14.31
N ALA A 66 16.61 -5.06 14.31
CA ALA A 66 17.46 -6.24 14.24
C ALA A 66 18.27 -6.27 12.93
N PHE A 67 17.63 -5.94 11.81
CA PHE A 67 18.29 -5.84 10.51
C PHE A 67 19.34 -4.72 10.49
N ALA A 68 19.02 -3.55 11.06
CA ALA A 68 19.95 -2.44 11.18
C ALA A 68 21.15 -2.76 12.06
N ALA A 69 20.93 -3.47 13.18
CA ALA A 69 22.00 -3.94 14.07
C ALA A 69 22.92 -4.96 13.38
N LEU A 70 22.37 -5.84 12.54
CA LEU A 70 23.13 -6.86 11.82
C LEU A 70 24.01 -6.26 10.70
N HIS A 71 23.49 -5.26 9.98
CA HIS A 71 24.14 -4.72 8.78
C HIS A 71 24.86 -3.38 9.00
N GLY A 72 24.74 -2.78 10.19
CA GLY A 72 25.39 -1.52 10.53
C GLY A 72 25.02 -0.39 9.57
N HIS A 73 25.91 0.56 9.31
CA HIS A 73 25.64 1.75 8.48
C HIS A 73 25.13 1.47 7.05
N LEU A 74 25.37 0.26 6.50
CA LEU A 74 24.91 -0.15 5.16
C LEU A 74 23.51 -0.75 5.16
N TRP A 75 22.84 -0.84 6.32
CA TRP A 75 21.55 -1.52 6.45
C TRP A 75 20.49 -1.00 5.47
N LYS A 76 20.46 0.30 5.18
CA LYS A 76 19.50 0.87 4.20
C LYS A 76 19.75 0.38 2.77
N ALA A 77 21.01 0.33 2.35
CA ALA A 77 21.39 -0.12 1.02
C ALA A 77 21.13 -1.62 0.86
N GLU A 78 21.44 -2.41 1.89
CA GLU A 78 21.19 -3.84 1.89
C GLU A 78 19.70 -4.18 1.93
N LEU A 79 18.91 -3.43 2.70
CA LEU A 79 17.45 -3.59 2.72
C LEU A 79 16.83 -3.25 1.37
N ARG A 80 17.29 -2.18 0.72
CA ARG A 80 16.83 -1.81 -0.64
C ARG A 80 17.17 -2.92 -1.65
N ARG A 81 18.37 -3.49 -1.58
CA ARG A 81 18.78 -4.63 -2.40
C ARG A 81 17.87 -5.84 -2.19
N GLN A 82 17.53 -6.17 -0.94
CA GLN A 82 16.63 -7.29 -0.64
C GLN A 82 15.17 -7.01 -1.06
N TRP A 83 14.73 -5.76 -1.03
CA TRP A 83 13.44 -5.36 -1.58
C TRP A 83 13.39 -5.53 -3.11
N GLU A 84 14.45 -5.14 -3.82
CA GLU A 84 14.56 -5.33 -5.27
C GLU A 84 14.62 -6.82 -5.65
N ALA A 85 15.36 -7.62 -4.88
CA ALA A 85 15.46 -9.07 -5.07
C ALA A 85 14.24 -9.86 -4.56
N ALA A 86 13.23 -9.18 -3.98
CA ALA A 86 12.08 -9.79 -3.32
C ALA A 86 12.47 -10.87 -2.28
N SER A 87 13.61 -10.70 -1.62
CA SER A 87 14.21 -11.69 -0.71
C SER A 87 14.19 -11.26 0.76
N ALA A 88 13.60 -10.11 1.07
CA ALA A 88 13.51 -9.59 2.44
C ALA A 88 12.60 -10.47 3.32
N GLU A 89 12.87 -10.49 4.62
CA GLU A 89 12.02 -11.17 5.60
C GLU A 89 10.55 -10.68 5.53
N PRO A 90 9.56 -11.52 5.89
CA PRO A 90 8.13 -11.20 5.68
C PRO A 90 7.67 -9.88 6.30
N GLU A 91 8.23 -9.47 7.44
CA GLU A 91 7.90 -8.19 8.08
C GLU A 91 8.52 -6.99 7.34
N LEU A 92 9.77 -7.13 6.86
CA LEU A 92 10.46 -6.13 6.05
C LEU A 92 9.83 -5.99 4.67
N HIS A 93 9.30 -7.08 4.12
CA HIS A 93 8.56 -7.06 2.86
C HIS A 93 7.18 -6.41 3.02
N ARG A 94 6.50 -6.66 4.14
CA ARG A 94 5.27 -5.93 4.49
C ARG A 94 5.52 -4.43 4.68
N LEU A 95 6.66 -4.07 5.27
CA LEU A 95 7.08 -2.68 5.42
C LEU A 95 7.24 -1.99 4.07
N ARG A 96 7.88 -2.65 3.09
CA ARG A 96 7.95 -2.16 1.71
C ARG A 96 6.56 -1.93 1.11
N ASN A 97 5.63 -2.87 1.30
CA ASN A 97 4.29 -2.78 0.71
C ASN A 97 3.46 -1.63 1.29
N THR A 98 3.70 -1.24 2.54
CA THR A 98 2.95 -0.18 3.21
C THR A 98 3.61 1.20 3.09
N HIS A 99 4.93 1.28 3.00
CA HIS A 99 5.68 2.54 3.03
C HIS A 99 6.42 2.87 1.72
N GLY A 100 6.74 1.85 0.93
CA GLY A 100 7.52 1.98 -0.29
C GLY A 100 9.04 2.17 -0.06
N PRO A 101 9.83 2.07 -1.16
CA PRO A 101 11.28 2.19 -1.11
C PRO A 101 11.80 3.58 -0.71
N THR A 102 11.10 4.64 -1.14
CA THR A 102 11.50 6.04 -0.90
C THR A 102 11.36 6.47 0.56
N TRP A 103 10.48 5.82 1.33
CA TRP A 103 10.32 6.10 2.77
C TRP A 103 11.61 5.84 3.56
N LEU A 104 12.41 4.83 3.20
CA LEU A 104 13.68 4.53 3.88
C LEU A 104 14.68 5.70 3.84
N GLU A 105 14.61 6.54 2.81
CA GLU A 105 15.54 7.66 2.61
C GLU A 105 15.36 8.67 3.75
N ASN A 106 14.10 8.95 4.12
CA ASN A 106 13.74 9.89 5.17
C ASN A 106 13.61 9.25 6.56
N TYR A 107 13.43 7.92 6.63
CA TYR A 107 13.29 7.23 7.91
C TYR A 107 14.56 7.27 8.75
N ARG A 108 14.40 7.60 10.03
CA ARG A 108 15.46 7.56 11.04
C ARG A 108 15.08 6.50 12.07
N LEU A 109 15.96 5.53 12.26
CA LEU A 109 15.88 4.64 13.42
C LEU A 109 16.19 5.46 14.66
N THR A 110 15.14 5.87 15.37
CA THR A 110 15.28 6.39 16.72
C THR A 110 15.44 5.19 17.63
N ILE A 111 16.69 4.86 17.96
CA ILE A 111 16.98 3.84 18.96
C ILE A 111 16.68 4.49 20.31
N GLY A 112 15.52 4.14 20.89
CA GLY A 112 15.16 4.51 22.26
C GLY A 112 15.86 3.62 23.27
#